data_AF-A0A1G1YBA2-F1
#
_entry.id   AF-A0A1G1YBA2-F1
#
_cell.length_a   1.000
_cell.length_b   1.000
_cell.length_c   1.000
_cell.angle_alpha   90.00
_cell.angle_beta   90.00
_cell.angle_gamma   90.00
#
_symmetry.space_group_name_H-M   'P 1'
#
loop_
_entity.id
_entity.type
_entity.pdbx_description
1 polymer ?
#
loop_
_entity_poly.entity_id
_entity_poly.type
_entity_poly.pdbx_seq_one_letter_code
_entity_poly.pdbx_strand_id
1 'polypeptide(L)'
;MLIKDMPKADRLREKLKKYGQERLNNSELLAILLGTGCKGLNVLALSRKILLKFGHDGLAKADLKELKTAFGLGLAKAREIAACFELGRGLLTNSWRFGKLTIWPN
;
A
#
# COMPACT_ATOMS: atom_id res chain seq x y z
N MET A 1 3.42 -4.32 18.88
CA MET A 1 3.65 -5.67 18.33
C MET A 1 4.25 -5.57 16.95
N LEU A 2 5.38 -6.23 16.73
CA LEU A 2 5.95 -6.42 15.40
C LEU A 2 5.30 -7.67 14.78
N ILE A 3 5.12 -7.72 13.47
CA ILE A 3 4.51 -8.89 12.79
C ILE A 3 5.32 -10.17 13.07
N LYS A 4 6.62 -10.06 13.34
CA LYS A 4 7.47 -11.20 13.73
C LYS A 4 7.02 -11.89 15.03
N ASP A 5 6.29 -11.18 15.89
CA ASP A 5 5.82 -11.70 17.19
C ASP A 5 4.50 -12.49 17.03
N MET A 6 3.88 -12.48 15.84
CA MET A 6 2.69 -13.26 15.54
C MET A 6 3.05 -14.73 15.27
N PRO A 7 2.15 -15.67 15.63
CA PRO A 7 2.24 -17.06 15.19
C PRO A 7 2.48 -17.13 13.68
N LYS A 8 3.32 -18.08 13.22
CA LYS A 8 3.71 -18.15 11.80
C LYS A 8 2.51 -18.17 10.85
N ALA A 9 1.41 -18.83 11.25
CA ALA A 9 0.17 -18.91 10.46
C ALA A 9 -0.55 -17.55 10.30
N ASP A 10 -0.36 -16.63 11.25
CA ASP A 10 -0.99 -15.31 11.26
C ASP A 10 -0.10 -14.24 10.61
N ARG A 11 1.15 -14.60 10.24
CA ARG A 11 2.03 -13.71 9.50
C ARG A 11 1.50 -13.55 8.08
N LEU A 12 1.22 -12.32 7.69
CA LEU A 12 0.55 -11.99 6.43
C LEU A 12 1.22 -12.61 5.19
N ARG A 13 2.56 -12.66 5.15
CA ARG A 13 3.30 -13.28 4.04
C ARG A 13 3.11 -14.80 3.95
N GLU A 14 3.02 -15.47 5.09
CA GLU A 14 2.73 -16.91 5.13
C GLU A 14 1.26 -17.19 4.82
N LYS A 15 0.35 -16.33 5.30
CA LYS A 15 -1.07 -16.38 4.95
C LYS A 15 -1.28 -16.21 3.44
N LEU A 16 -0.61 -15.24 2.82
CA LEU A 16 -0.59 -15.04 1.37
C LEU A 16 -0.09 -16.29 0.63
N LYS A 17 1.04 -16.87 1.08
CA LYS A 17 1.61 -18.08 0.49
C LYS A 17 0.67 -19.28 0.59
N LYS A 18 -0.03 -19.44 1.71
CA LYS A 18 -0.88 -20.61 1.99
C LYS A 18 -2.25 -20.53 1.33
N TYR A 19 -2.86 -19.35 1.32
CA TYR A 19 -4.28 -19.18 0.97
C TYR A 19 -4.52 -18.34 -0.28
N GLY A 20 -3.50 -17.72 -0.87
CA GLY A 20 -3.66 -16.81 -2.01
C GLY A 20 -4.15 -15.43 -1.61
N GLN A 21 -3.96 -14.45 -2.50
CA GLN A 21 -4.28 -13.03 -2.26
C GLN A 21 -5.78 -12.77 -2.11
N GLU A 22 -6.61 -13.58 -2.77
CA GLU A 22 -8.06 -13.53 -2.76
C GLU A 22 -8.69 -13.84 -1.39
N ARG A 23 -7.92 -14.45 -0.46
CA ARG A 23 -8.35 -14.76 0.91
C ARG A 23 -7.95 -13.68 1.92
N LEU A 24 -7.26 -12.63 1.49
CA LEU A 24 -6.81 -11.54 2.34
C LEU A 24 -7.73 -10.34 2.17
N ASN A 25 -8.02 -9.64 3.25
CA ASN A 25 -8.76 -8.39 3.17
C ASN A 25 -7.85 -7.24 2.69
N ASN A 26 -8.45 -6.13 2.24
CA ASN A 26 -7.72 -4.97 1.71
C ASN A 26 -6.64 -4.43 2.66
N SER A 27 -6.90 -4.45 3.98
CA SER A 27 -5.91 -3.97 4.96
C SER A 27 -4.73 -4.92 5.12
N GLU A 28 -4.95 -6.22 4.94
CA GLU A 28 -3.89 -7.22 4.93
C GLU A 28 -3.04 -7.14 3.65
N LEU A 29 -3.69 -6.97 2.49
CA LEU A 29 -3.00 -6.77 1.21
C LEU A 29 -2.11 -5.52 1.24
N LEU A 30 -2.67 -4.39 1.69
CA LEU A 30 -1.91 -3.16 1.84
C LEU A 30 -0.79 -3.31 2.89
N ALA A 31 -1.03 -4.06 3.96
CA ALA A 31 -0.01 -4.30 4.97
C ALA A 31 1.16 -5.14 4.46
N ILE A 32 0.92 -6.09 3.55
CA ILE A 32 1.97 -6.85 2.88
C ILE A 32 2.82 -5.93 2.02
N LEU A 33 2.17 -5.05 1.25
CA LEU A 33 2.84 -4.09 0.37
C LEU A 33 3.73 -3.12 1.17
N LEU A 34 3.20 -2.56 2.27
CA LEU A 34 3.96 -1.65 3.13
C LEU A 34 5.10 -2.34 3.89
N GLY A 35 4.97 -3.64 4.15
CA GLY A 35 5.93 -4.50 4.86
C GLY A 35 6.10 -4.20 6.36
N THR A 36 6.14 -2.93 6.74
CA THR A 36 6.37 -2.46 8.11
C THR A 36 5.48 -1.24 8.44
N GLY A 37 5.27 -1.00 9.73
CA GLY A 37 4.50 0.16 10.21
C GLY A 37 5.28 1.47 10.18
N CYS A 38 4.73 2.52 10.77
CA CYS A 38 5.42 3.80 11.02
C CYS A 38 5.51 4.06 12.53
N LYS A 39 6.11 5.19 12.93
CA LYS A 39 6.27 5.52 14.35
C LYS A 39 4.90 5.53 15.05
N GLY A 40 4.73 4.69 16.07
CA GLY A 40 3.49 4.59 16.83
C GLY A 40 2.36 3.75 16.20
N LEU A 41 2.52 3.22 14.99
CA LEU A 41 1.52 2.38 14.33
C LEU A 41 2.14 1.13 13.71
N ASN A 42 1.62 -0.05 14.05
CA ASN A 42 1.97 -1.26 13.32
C ASN A 42 1.38 -1.21 11.89
N VAL A 43 1.89 -2.05 11.00
CA VAL A 43 1.53 -1.98 9.58
C VAL A 43 0.05 -2.26 9.29
N LEU A 44 -0.61 -3.12 10.08
CA LEU A 44 -2.04 -3.42 9.92
C LEU A 44 -2.88 -2.22 10.35
N ALA A 45 -2.55 -1.60 11.48
CA ALA A 45 -3.21 -0.39 11.96
C ALA A 45 -3.03 0.78 10.99
N LEU A 46 -1.81 0.93 10.45
CA LEU A 46 -1.50 1.91 9.42
C LEU A 46 -2.32 1.67 8.15
N SER A 47 -2.37 0.42 7.67
CA SER A 47 -3.13 0.05 6.46
C SER A 47 -4.64 0.31 6.62
N ARG A 48 -5.21 -0.03 7.79
CA ARG A 48 -6.60 0.29 8.11
C ARG A 48 -6.86 1.79 8.12
N LYS A 49 -5.98 2.57 8.75
CA LYS A 49 -6.10 4.05 8.78
C LYS A 49 -6.03 4.68 7.40
N ILE A 50 -5.13 4.18 6.53
CA ILE A 50 -5.01 4.64 5.15
C ILE A 50 -6.31 4.36 4.38
N LEU A 51 -6.81 3.13 4.43
CA LEU A 51 -8.05 2.75 3.75
C LEU A 51 -9.28 3.50 4.27
N LEU A 52 -9.37 3.74 5.58
CA LEU A 52 -10.47 4.51 6.17
C LEU A 52 -10.45 5.98 5.73
N LYS A 53 -9.27 6.60 5.61
CA LYS A 53 -9.18 8.02 5.23
C LYS A 53 -9.55 8.27 3.79
N PHE A 54 -9.05 7.44 2.88
CA PHE A 54 -9.18 7.68 1.45
C PHE A 54 -10.33 6.88 0.81
N GLY A 55 -10.83 5.83 1.47
CA GLY A 55 -11.84 4.96 0.90
C GLY A 55 -11.35 4.23 -0.35
N HIS A 56 -12.31 3.73 -1.15
CA HIS A 56 -12.03 2.94 -2.34
C HIS A 56 -11.46 3.77 -3.51
N ASP A 57 -11.95 5.00 -3.70
CA ASP A 57 -11.57 5.86 -4.83
C ASP A 57 -10.52 6.91 -4.50
N GLY A 58 -10.39 7.30 -3.23
CA GLY A 58 -9.54 8.43 -2.84
C GLY A 58 -8.05 8.09 -2.89
N LEU A 59 -7.65 6.82 -2.71
CA LEU A 59 -6.23 6.45 -2.70
C LEU A 59 -5.59 6.53 -4.07
N ALA A 60 -6.36 6.27 -5.14
CA ALA A 60 -5.90 6.46 -6.51
C ALA A 60 -5.75 7.93 -6.92
N LYS A 61 -6.33 8.85 -6.14
CA LYS A 61 -6.30 10.30 -6.38
C LYS A 61 -5.44 11.06 -5.36
N ALA A 62 -5.04 10.40 -4.28
CA ALA A 62 -4.29 11.00 -3.19
C ALA A 62 -2.92 11.46 -3.66
N ASP A 63 -2.56 12.70 -3.33
CA ASP A 63 -1.24 13.21 -3.65
C ASP A 63 -0.17 12.70 -2.65
N LEU A 64 1.09 12.77 -3.05
CA LEU A 64 2.23 12.35 -2.22
C LEU A 64 2.35 13.14 -0.90
N LYS A 65 1.89 14.39 -0.88
CA LYS A 65 1.93 15.29 0.28
C LYS A 65 0.88 14.89 1.31
N GLU A 66 -0.32 14.52 0.86
CA GLU A 66 -1.41 13.99 1.68
C GLU A 66 -1.01 12.67 2.31
N LEU A 67 -0.41 11.75 1.54
CA LEU A 67 0.11 10.48 2.07
C LEU A 67 1.14 10.71 3.20
N LYS A 68 2.08 11.65 3.01
CA LYS A 68 3.09 11.96 4.03
C LYS A 68 2.47 12.59 5.29
N THR A 69 1.64 13.62 5.11
CA THR A 69 1.10 14.43 6.22
C THR A 69 0.07 13.67 7.05
N ALA A 70 -0.76 12.84 6.41
CA ALA A 70 -1.86 12.15 7.08
C ALA A 70 -1.43 11.03 8.04
N PHE A 71 -0.27 10.41 7.79
CA PHE A 71 0.11 9.17 8.49
C PHE A 71 1.56 9.15 8.99
N GLY A 72 2.30 10.25 8.85
CA GLY A 72 3.73 10.29 9.19
C GLY A 72 4.53 9.28 8.37
N LEU A 73 4.11 9.01 7.13
CA LEU A 73 4.80 8.09 6.23
C LEU A 73 6.13 8.71 5.79
N GLY A 74 7.20 7.92 5.86
CA GLY A 74 8.45 8.26 5.20
C GLY A 74 8.27 8.37 3.69
N LEU A 75 9.14 9.15 3.03
CA LEU A 75 9.05 9.41 1.60
C LEU A 75 9.01 8.13 0.75
N ALA A 76 9.77 7.10 1.14
CA ALA A 76 9.81 5.82 0.44
C ALA A 76 8.43 5.15 0.40
N LYS A 77 7.78 4.96 1.55
CA LYS A 77 6.45 4.32 1.62
C LYS A 77 5.37 5.12 0.94
N ALA A 78 5.43 6.44 1.04
CA ALA A 78 4.46 7.29 0.34
C ALA A 78 4.57 7.11 -1.19
N ARG A 79 5.79 6.95 -1.73
CA ARG A 79 6.02 6.66 -3.16
C ARG A 79 5.55 5.25 -3.54
N GLU A 80 5.83 4.24 -2.72
CA GLU A 80 5.37 2.86 -2.95
C GLU A 80 3.84 2.77 -3.03
N ILE A 81 3.14 3.44 -2.11
CA ILE A 81 1.68 3.54 -2.13
C ILE A 81 1.23 4.21 -3.44
N ALA A 82 1.73 5.41 -3.71
CA ALA A 82 1.32 6.16 -4.90
C ALA A 82 1.52 5.36 -6.20
N ALA A 83 2.67 4.67 -6.34
CA ALA A 83 2.95 3.82 -7.49
C ALA A 83 1.98 2.63 -7.59
N CYS A 84 1.70 1.94 -6.48
CA CYS A 84 0.75 0.82 -6.47
C CYS A 84 -0.65 1.23 -6.93
N PHE A 85 -1.14 2.38 -6.45
CA PHE A 85 -2.48 2.84 -6.80
C PHE A 85 -2.57 3.38 -8.23
N GLU A 86 -1.50 4.02 -8.74
CA GLU A 86 -1.43 4.40 -10.14
C GLU A 86 -1.48 3.18 -11.07
N LEU A 87 -0.81 2.07 -10.70
CA LEU A 87 -0.92 0.80 -11.42
C LEU A 87 -2.35 0.24 -11.38
N GLY A 88 -3.00 0.28 -10.21
CA GLY A 88 -4.40 -0.13 -10.05
C GLY A 88 -5.36 0.71 -10.90
N ARG A 89 -5.15 2.03 -10.94
CA ARG A 89 -5.91 2.94 -11.81
C ARG A 89 -5.73 2.57 -13.27
N GLY A 90 -4.48 2.36 -13.69
CA GLY A 90 -4.14 1.92 -15.05
C GLY A 90 -4.89 0.66 -15.46
N LEU A 91 -4.95 -0.36 -14.58
CA LEU A 91 -5.72 -1.60 -14.79
C LEU A 91 -7.19 -1.35 -15.04
N LEU A 92 -7.82 -0.51 -14.23
CA LEU A 92 -9.26 -0.26 -14.31
C LEU A 92 -9.64 0.61 -15.51
N THR A 93 -8.79 1.58 -15.86
CA THR A 93 -9.09 2.55 -16.94
C THR A 93 -8.41 2.18 -18.26
N ASN A 94 -7.79 1.01 -18.36
CA ASN A 94 -6.97 0.58 -19.50
C ASN A 94 -5.95 1.66 -19.95
N SER A 95 -5.41 2.43 -19.00
CA SER A 95 -4.47 3.52 -19.28
C SER A 95 -3.02 3.11 -19.02
N TRP A 96 -2.71 1.83 -19.23
CA TRP A 96 -1.36 1.29 -19.07
C TRP A 96 -0.41 2.00 -20.02
N ARG A 97 0.62 2.61 -19.45
CA ARG A 97 1.66 3.29 -20.23
C ARG A 97 2.77 2.28 -20.51
N PHE A 98 2.59 1.48 -21.56
CA PHE A 98 3.69 0.73 -22.15
C PHE A 98 4.60 1.74 -22.88
N GLY A 99 5.88 1.79 -22.53
CA GLY A 99 6.72 2.97 -22.70
C GLY A 99 6.77 3.62 -24.09
N LYS A 100 6.80 4.96 -24.09
CA LYS A 100 8.03 5.70 -24.43
C LYS A 100 8.33 6.63 -23.26
N LEU A 101 9.49 6.43 -22.62
CA LEU A 101 10.02 7.36 -21.62
C LEU A 101 10.54 8.59 -22.38
N THR A 102 9.65 9.50 -22.77
CA THR A 102 10.09 10.82 -23.22
C THR A 102 10.34 11.66 -21.98
N ILE A 103 11.62 11.80 -21.66
CA ILE A 103 12.28 12.85 -20.85
C ILE A 103 11.84 13.03 -19.39
N TRP A 104 12.67 12.52 -18.47
CA TRP A 104 12.90 13.22 -17.20
C TRP A 104 13.81 14.43 -17.52
N PRO A 105 13.38 15.67 -17.30
CA PRO A 105 14.30 16.80 -17.39
C PRO A 105 15.28 16.73 -16.21
N ASN A 106 16.54 17.02 -16.53
CA ASN A 106 17.69 17.12 -15.62
C ASN A 106 17.38 17.90 -14.34
#